data_AF-A0A1D1XV74-F1
#
_entry.id   AF-A0A1D1XV74-F1
#
_cell.length_a   1.000
_cell.length_b   1.000
_cell.length_c   1.000
_cell.angle_alpha   90.00
_cell.angle_beta   90.00
_cell.angle_gamma   90.00
#
_symmetry.space_group_name_H-M   'P 1'
#
loop_
_entity.id
_entity.type
_entity.pdbx_description
1 polymer ?
#
loop_
_entity_poly.entity_id
_entity_poly.type
_entity_poly.pdbx_seq_one_letter_code
_entity_poly.pdbx_strand_id
1 'polypeptide(L)'
;SPPLFGSLRILVIVGCDGIHDLMWVRLLPCLEEIHISSCMEMKELVPKVDGMEDVDCSSLLALRELHLHDLPGLESISPLPMLLPSLELIWVYACRRLKRLPLGSGCAKKIREISCDPELWERLEWYQDVKGESLKSSFLPFCSLLPVVSS
;
A
#
# COMPACT_ATOMS: atom_id res chain seq x y z
N SER A 1 -2.17 -12.96 -23.09
CA SER A 1 -2.62 -14.02 -22.17
C SER A 1 -3.87 -13.56 -21.46
N PRO A 2 -4.92 -14.39 -21.26
CA PRO A 2 -6.04 -13.99 -20.40
C PRO A 2 -5.53 -13.71 -18.97
N PRO A 3 -6.18 -12.82 -18.21
CA PRO A 3 -5.76 -12.53 -16.83
C PRO A 3 -5.81 -13.83 -16.02
N LEU A 4 -4.68 -14.17 -15.40
CA LEU A 4 -4.42 -15.49 -14.80
C LEU A 4 -5.43 -15.84 -13.68
N PHE A 5 -6.13 -14.85 -13.10
CA PHE A 5 -7.20 -15.07 -12.14
C PHE A 5 -8.27 -13.95 -12.22
N GLY A 6 -9.08 -13.95 -13.27
CA GLY A 6 -10.11 -12.93 -13.53
C GLY A 6 -11.22 -12.78 -12.49
N SER A 7 -11.23 -13.61 -11.43
CA SER A 7 -12.22 -13.58 -10.35
C SER A 7 -11.60 -13.48 -8.95
N LEU A 8 -10.26 -13.40 -8.83
CA LEU A 8 -9.62 -13.30 -7.52
C LEU A 8 -9.89 -11.91 -6.93
N ARG A 9 -10.57 -11.88 -5.79
CA ARG A 9 -10.96 -10.64 -5.09
C ARG A 9 -10.16 -10.40 -3.83
N ILE A 10 -9.72 -11.45 -3.16
CA ILE A 10 -9.00 -11.38 -1.88
C ILE A 10 -7.70 -12.18 -2.04
N LEU A 11 -6.58 -11.54 -1.72
CA LEU A 11 -5.27 -12.16 -1.66
C LEU A 11 -4.77 -12.12 -0.22
N VAL A 12 -4.43 -13.29 0.33
CA VAL A 12 -3.85 -13.43 1.67
C VAL A 12 -2.52 -14.14 1.57
N ILE A 13 -1.46 -13.55 2.13
CA ILE A 13 -0.09 -14.08 2.14
C ILE A 13 0.43 -14.04 3.58
N VAL A 14 0.84 -15.19 4.12
CA VAL A 14 1.28 -15.32 5.51
C VAL A 14 2.59 -16.10 5.56
N GLY A 15 3.63 -15.56 6.21
CA GLY A 15 4.87 -16.30 6.49
C GLY A 15 5.65 -16.73 5.24
N CYS A 16 5.53 -15.98 4.15
CA CYS A 16 6.12 -16.33 2.85
C CYS A 16 7.38 -15.51 2.57
N ASP A 17 8.53 -15.99 3.05
CA ASP A 17 9.82 -15.30 2.89
C ASP A 17 10.43 -15.44 1.48
N GLY A 18 9.97 -16.41 0.69
CA GLY A 18 10.36 -16.53 -0.72
C GLY A 18 9.67 -15.54 -1.67
N ILE A 19 8.74 -14.71 -1.17
CA ILE A 19 8.04 -13.69 -1.96
C ILE A 19 8.63 -12.32 -1.64
N HIS A 20 9.38 -11.77 -2.58
CA HIS A 20 10.03 -10.46 -2.42
C HIS A 20 9.17 -9.30 -2.96
N ASP A 21 8.28 -9.58 -3.91
CA ASP A 21 7.36 -8.62 -4.54
C ASP A 21 6.07 -9.30 -5.01
N LEU A 22 5.08 -8.46 -5.35
CA LEU A 22 3.76 -8.82 -5.86
C LEU A 22 3.50 -8.23 -7.24
N MET A 23 4.49 -8.17 -8.12
CA MET A 23 4.34 -7.60 -9.47
C MET A 23 3.15 -8.19 -10.26
N TRP A 24 2.88 -9.48 -10.04
CA TRP A 24 1.81 -10.22 -10.69
C TRP A 24 0.40 -9.80 -10.25
N VAL A 25 0.22 -9.09 -9.12
CA VAL A 25 -1.11 -8.60 -8.71
C VAL A 25 -1.69 -7.56 -9.67
N ARG A 26 -0.84 -6.94 -10.49
CA ARG A 26 -1.26 -6.06 -11.60
C ARG A 26 -2.07 -6.81 -12.67
N LEU A 27 -1.98 -8.13 -12.71
CA LEU A 27 -2.73 -8.99 -13.64
C LEU A 27 -4.10 -9.40 -13.08
N LEU A 28 -4.48 -8.89 -11.91
CA LEU A 28 -5.71 -9.23 -11.19
C LEU A 28 -6.69 -8.05 -11.21
N PRO A 29 -7.50 -7.90 -12.27
CA PRO A 29 -8.35 -6.73 -12.45
C PRO A 29 -9.47 -6.61 -11.41
N CYS A 30 -9.81 -7.70 -10.71
CA CYS A 30 -10.87 -7.76 -9.72
C CYS A 30 -10.37 -7.84 -8.28
N LEU A 31 -9.07 -7.65 -8.04
CA LEU A 31 -8.50 -7.74 -6.70
C LEU A 31 -8.95 -6.55 -5.86
N GLU A 32 -9.68 -6.84 -4.79
CA GLU A 32 -10.27 -5.87 -3.86
C GLU A 32 -9.53 -5.79 -2.54
N GLU A 33 -8.91 -6.88 -2.09
CA GLU A 33 -8.25 -6.93 -0.79
C GLU A 33 -6.88 -7.61 -0.87
N ILE A 34 -5.89 -6.99 -0.24
CA ILE A 34 -4.56 -7.56 -0.05
C ILE A 34 -4.28 -7.61 1.45
N HIS A 35 -3.98 -8.81 1.95
CA HIS A 35 -3.59 -9.07 3.32
C HIS A 35 -2.22 -9.76 3.32
N ILE A 36 -1.22 -9.12 3.92
CA ILE A 36 0.14 -9.68 4.00
C ILE A 36 0.60 -9.63 5.44
N SER A 37 1.07 -10.77 5.96
CA SER A 37 1.58 -10.85 7.32
C SER A 37 2.84 -11.69 7.45
N SER A 38 3.78 -11.21 8.26
CA SER A 38 4.99 -11.96 8.66
C SER A 38 5.84 -12.44 7.47
N CYS A 39 5.96 -11.62 6.42
CA CYS A 39 6.91 -11.84 5.32
C CYS A 39 8.16 -10.98 5.56
N MET A 40 9.26 -11.61 5.96
CA MET A 40 10.46 -10.94 6.47
C MET A 40 11.33 -10.34 5.37
N GLU A 41 11.33 -10.96 4.19
CA GLU A 41 12.17 -10.56 3.06
C GLU A 41 11.47 -9.61 2.07
N MET A 42 10.19 -9.29 2.30
CA MET A 42 9.45 -8.36 1.45
C MET A 42 9.95 -6.94 1.65
N LYS A 43 10.49 -6.33 0.58
CA LYS A 43 11.00 -4.95 0.60
C LYS A 43 10.06 -3.96 -0.06
N GLU A 44 9.39 -4.38 -1.12
CA GLU A 44 8.41 -3.61 -1.87
C GLU A 44 7.24 -4.52 -2.27
N LEU A 45 6.00 -4.04 -2.18
CA LEU A 45 4.86 -4.80 -2.70
C LEU A 45 4.84 -4.78 -4.22
N VAL A 46 4.94 -3.59 -4.83
CA VAL A 46 4.84 -3.40 -6.28
C VAL A 46 6.03 -2.57 -6.77
N PRO A 47 7.15 -3.21 -7.13
CA PRO A 47 8.34 -2.50 -7.59
C PRO A 47 8.15 -1.82 -8.95
N LYS A 48 9.05 -0.90 -9.28
CA LYS A 48 9.10 -0.27 -10.60
C LYS A 48 9.51 -1.29 -11.67
N VAL A 49 8.92 -1.17 -12.86
CA VAL A 49 9.39 -1.89 -14.06
C VAL A 49 10.18 -0.93 -14.93
N ASP A 50 11.42 -1.28 -15.25
CA ASP A 50 12.25 -0.53 -16.19
C ASP A 50 11.62 -0.52 -17.59
N GLY A 51 11.57 0.64 -18.23
CA GLY A 51 10.99 0.82 -19.57
C GLY A 51 9.49 1.16 -19.61
N MET A 52 8.82 1.26 -18.46
CA MET A 52 7.52 1.92 -18.35
C MET A 52 7.75 3.38 -17.95
N GLU A 53 7.81 4.27 -18.95
CA GLU A 53 7.85 5.72 -18.73
C GLU A 53 6.50 6.18 -18.17
N ASP A 54 6.58 6.84 -17.02
CA ASP A 54 5.65 7.79 -16.41
C ASP A 54 4.13 7.63 -16.65
N VAL A 55 3.42 7.56 -15.51
CA VAL A 55 2.07 8.09 -15.25
C VAL A 55 0.90 7.10 -15.09
N ASP A 56 0.89 5.87 -15.63
CA ASP A 56 -0.39 5.09 -15.65
C ASP A 56 -0.40 3.65 -15.10
N CYS A 57 0.74 3.11 -14.64
CA CYS A 57 0.95 1.67 -14.73
C CYS A 57 0.90 0.83 -13.43
N SER A 58 1.00 1.38 -12.21
CA SER A 58 0.82 0.61 -10.96
C SER A 58 -0.61 0.75 -10.41
N SER A 59 -1.59 0.41 -11.24
CA SER A 59 -3.01 0.64 -10.95
C SER A 59 -3.67 -0.62 -10.40
N LEU A 60 -4.10 -0.59 -9.13
CA LEU A 60 -4.98 -1.60 -8.53
C LEU A 60 -6.37 -0.96 -8.39
N LEU A 61 -7.06 -0.84 -9.53
CA LEU A 61 -8.28 -0.03 -9.64
C LEU A 61 -9.44 -0.54 -8.77
N ALA A 62 -9.49 -1.84 -8.54
CA ALA A 62 -10.49 -2.49 -7.71
C ALA A 62 -10.08 -2.59 -6.22
N LEU A 63 -8.83 -2.27 -5.86
CA LEU A 63 -8.35 -2.44 -4.50
C LEU A 63 -9.08 -1.50 -3.55
N ARG A 64 -9.72 -2.09 -2.54
CA ARG A 64 -10.50 -1.44 -1.49
C ARG A 64 -9.77 -1.48 -0.15
N GLU A 65 -9.08 -2.58 0.15
CA GLU A 65 -8.41 -2.76 1.43
C GLU A 65 -6.97 -3.25 1.29
N LEU A 66 -6.09 -2.67 2.08
CA LEU A 66 -4.69 -3.07 2.19
C LEU A 66 -4.32 -3.27 3.66
N HIS A 67 -4.02 -4.52 4.02
CA HIS A 67 -3.65 -4.93 5.38
C HIS A 67 -2.21 -5.46 5.38
N LEU A 68 -1.33 -4.78 6.13
CA LEU A 68 0.09 -5.08 6.23
C LEU A 68 0.47 -5.29 7.69
N HIS A 69 0.89 -6.50 8.03
CA HIS A 69 1.23 -6.89 9.40
C HIS A 69 2.65 -7.43 9.49
N ASP A 70 3.46 -6.89 10.40
CA ASP A 70 4.75 -7.49 10.75
C ASP A 70 5.62 -7.76 9.50
N LEU A 71 5.85 -6.72 8.72
CA LEU A 71 6.70 -6.74 7.53
C LEU A 71 7.96 -5.92 7.82
N PRO A 72 8.94 -6.47 8.57
CA PRO A 72 10.07 -5.69 9.06
C PRO A 72 11.02 -5.24 7.95
N GLY A 73 11.00 -5.91 6.79
CA GLY A 73 11.78 -5.54 5.61
C GLY A 73 11.13 -4.49 4.70
N LEU A 74 9.83 -4.22 4.86
CA LEU A 74 9.05 -3.43 3.91
C LEU A 74 9.42 -1.95 4.03
N GLU A 75 9.95 -1.37 2.96
CA GLU A 75 10.36 0.04 2.92
C GLU A 75 9.35 0.94 2.22
N SER A 76 8.68 0.41 1.19
CA SER A 76 7.64 1.10 0.44
C SER A 76 6.62 0.12 -0.12
N ILE A 77 5.38 0.56 -0.32
CA ILE A 77 4.40 -0.25 -1.08
C ILE A 77 4.70 -0.17 -2.59
N SER A 78 5.08 1.00 -3.08
CA SER A 78 5.53 1.21 -4.46
C SER A 78 6.48 2.42 -4.50
N PRO A 79 7.56 2.38 -5.28
CA PRO A 79 8.46 3.51 -5.45
C PRO A 79 7.80 4.69 -6.17
N LEU A 80 6.76 4.42 -6.96
CA LEU A 80 5.97 5.41 -7.71
C LEU A 80 4.57 5.60 -7.10
N PRO A 81 3.95 6.78 -7.27
CA PRO A 81 2.54 6.97 -6.93
C PRO A 81 1.67 5.91 -7.63
N MET A 82 0.71 5.33 -6.90
CA MET A 82 -0.23 4.33 -7.44
C MET A 82 -1.63 4.94 -7.55
N LEU A 83 -2.34 4.62 -8.63
CA LEU A 83 -3.74 5.01 -8.77
C LEU A 83 -4.64 3.96 -8.11
N LEU A 84 -5.22 4.31 -6.95
CA LEU A 84 -6.03 3.41 -6.10
C LEU A 84 -7.45 3.96 -5.85
N PRO A 85 -8.24 4.24 -6.91
CA PRO A 85 -9.47 5.03 -6.82
C PRO A 85 -10.57 4.39 -5.97
N SER A 86 -10.46 3.10 -5.70
CA SER A 86 -11.40 2.33 -4.87
C SER A 86 -10.91 2.13 -3.43
N LEU A 87 -9.72 2.60 -3.07
CA LEU A 87 -9.13 2.35 -1.76
C LEU A 87 -9.94 3.05 -0.67
N GLU A 88 -10.41 2.24 0.28
CA GLU A 88 -11.26 2.63 1.40
C GLU A 88 -10.50 2.54 2.73
N LEU A 89 -9.62 1.54 2.87
CA LEU A 89 -8.93 1.25 4.12
C LEU A 89 -7.46 0.87 3.89
N ILE A 90 -6.58 1.46 4.71
CA ILE A 90 -5.20 1.03 4.87
C ILE A 90 -5.01 0.66 6.34
N TRP A 91 -4.53 -0.55 6.62
CA TRP A 91 -4.14 -0.98 7.95
C TRP A 91 -2.69 -1.45 7.94
N VAL A 92 -1.85 -0.83 8.77
CA VAL A 92 -0.42 -1.13 8.85
C VAL A 92 0.00 -1.24 10.30
N TYR A 93 0.53 -2.39 10.69
CA TYR A 93 1.02 -2.62 12.04
C TYR A 93 2.35 -3.35 12.02
N ALA A 94 3.28 -2.92 12.88
CA ALA A 94 4.61 -3.52 13.02
C ALA A 94 5.51 -3.48 11.76
N CYS A 95 5.20 -2.65 10.77
CA CYS A 95 6.02 -2.43 9.56
C CYS A 95 7.08 -1.34 9.79
N ARG A 96 8.09 -1.64 10.62
CA ARG A 96 9.03 -0.64 11.17
C ARG A 96 9.91 0.09 10.16
N ARG A 97 10.15 -0.47 8.98
CA ARG A 97 10.95 0.17 7.92
C ARG A 97 10.13 0.92 6.89
N LEU A 98 8.80 0.86 6.97
CA LEU A 98 7.92 1.49 5.99
C LEU A 98 8.08 3.02 6.07
N LYS A 99 8.39 3.62 4.93
CA LYS A 99 8.57 5.07 4.78
C LYS A 99 7.43 5.72 4.04
N ARG A 100 6.72 5.00 3.17
CA ARG A 100 5.74 5.61 2.27
C ARG A 100 4.51 4.73 2.04
N LEU A 101 3.33 5.37 2.09
CA LEU A 101 2.05 4.79 1.67
C LEU A 101 1.71 5.22 0.24
N PRO A 102 0.89 4.46 -0.51
CA PRO A 102 0.50 4.79 -1.88
C PRO A 102 -0.60 5.87 -1.94
N LEU A 103 -0.41 6.97 -1.20
CA LEU A 103 -1.37 8.07 -1.02
C LEU A 103 -0.96 9.31 -1.83
N GLY A 104 -0.93 9.18 -3.16
CA GLY A 104 -0.65 10.30 -4.07
C GLY A 104 -1.87 11.22 -4.28
N SER A 105 -1.63 12.36 -4.94
CA SER A 105 -2.69 13.30 -5.34
C SER A 105 -3.75 12.58 -6.18
N GLY A 106 -5.01 12.60 -5.73
CA GLY A 106 -6.14 11.96 -6.42
C GLY A 106 -6.25 10.43 -6.26
N CYS A 107 -5.32 9.80 -5.54
CA CYS A 107 -5.20 8.34 -5.50
C CYS A 107 -6.24 7.66 -4.59
N ALA A 108 -6.71 8.31 -3.52
CA ALA A 108 -7.56 7.66 -2.53
C ALA A 108 -8.80 8.50 -2.18
N LYS A 109 -9.61 8.85 -3.19
CA LYS A 109 -10.83 9.68 -3.02
C LYS A 109 -11.89 9.02 -2.12
N LYS A 110 -11.84 7.70 -1.96
CA LYS A 110 -12.78 6.91 -1.15
C LYS A 110 -12.21 6.52 0.20
N ILE A 111 -11.01 6.98 0.56
CA ILE A 111 -10.39 6.60 1.82
C ILE A 111 -11.31 6.99 2.97
N ARG A 112 -11.48 6.05 3.90
CA ARG A 112 -12.28 6.22 5.12
C ARG A 112 -11.41 6.09 6.34
N GLU A 113 -10.40 5.23 6.26
CA GLU A 113 -9.55 4.92 7.40
C GLU A 113 -8.11 4.61 6.96
N ILE A 114 -7.16 5.19 7.68
CA ILE A 114 -5.75 4.82 7.68
C ILE A 114 -5.40 4.50 9.12
N SER A 115 -5.28 3.20 9.40
CA SER A 115 -4.93 2.68 10.71
C SER A 115 -3.47 2.29 10.74
N CYS A 116 -2.66 2.98 11.54
CA CYS A 116 -1.26 2.61 11.72
C CYS A 116 -0.67 3.03 13.06
N ASP A 117 0.55 2.54 13.35
CA ASP A 117 1.30 2.90 14.54
C ASP A 117 1.54 4.43 14.60
N PRO A 118 1.36 5.10 15.76
CA PRO A 118 1.63 6.53 15.91
C PRO A 118 3.02 6.96 15.41
N GLU A 119 4.04 6.16 15.72
CA GLU A 119 5.42 6.42 15.30
C GLU A 119 5.58 6.30 13.78
N LEU A 120 4.87 5.36 13.16
CA LEU A 120 4.86 5.19 11.72
C LEU A 120 4.20 6.40 11.06
N TRP A 121 3.01 6.80 11.53
CA TRP A 121 2.26 7.96 11.00
C TRP A 121 3.10 9.24 10.96
N GLU A 122 3.85 9.50 12.04
CA GLU A 122 4.72 10.69 12.12
C GLU A 122 5.96 10.59 11.22
N ARG A 123 6.50 9.40 11.00
CA ARG A 123 7.69 9.17 10.18
C ARG A 123 7.40 9.08 8.67
N LEU A 124 6.15 8.83 8.27
CA LEU A 124 5.79 8.69 6.85
C LEU A 124 6.29 9.88 6.01
N GLU A 125 6.94 9.56 4.90
CA GLU A 125 7.28 10.48 3.83
C GLU A 125 6.06 10.69 2.93
N TRP A 126 5.42 11.85 3.06
CA TRP A 126 4.21 12.19 2.31
C TRP A 126 4.52 12.78 0.94
N TYR A 127 3.70 12.42 -0.05
CA TYR A 127 3.74 13.07 -1.36
C TYR A 127 3.33 14.54 -1.26
N GLN A 128 3.77 15.32 -2.24
CA GLN A 128 3.38 16.71 -2.41
C GLN A 128 2.27 16.84 -3.46
N ASP A 129 1.41 17.84 -3.31
CA ASP A 129 0.40 18.19 -4.30
C ASP A 129 0.99 19.04 -5.45
N VAL A 130 0.15 19.50 -6.37
CA VAL A 130 0.56 20.34 -7.52
C VAL A 130 1.14 21.71 -7.11
N LYS A 131 0.95 22.12 -5.86
CA LYS A 131 1.49 23.35 -5.28
C LYS A 131 2.75 23.10 -4.44
N GLY A 132 3.18 21.84 -4.30
CA GLY A 132 4.33 21.45 -3.47
C GLY A 132 3.98 21.25 -1.99
N GLU A 133 2.70 21.24 -1.62
CA GLU A 133 2.25 21.09 -0.23
C GLU A 133 2.14 19.61 0.15
N SER A 134 2.56 19.26 1.37
CA SER A 134 2.46 17.88 1.88
C SER A 134 1.01 17.42 1.97
N LEU A 135 0.74 16.21 1.47
CA LEU A 135 -0.60 15.60 1.54
C LEU A 135 -0.97 15.07 2.94
N LYS A 136 -0.06 15.08 3.93
CA LYS A 136 -0.34 14.61 5.30
C LYS A 136 -1.62 15.22 5.86
N SER A 137 -1.79 16.54 5.71
CA SER A 137 -2.94 17.28 6.23
C SER A 137 -4.26 16.83 5.62
N SER A 138 -4.26 16.50 4.34
CA SER A 138 -5.43 15.98 3.62
C SER A 138 -5.89 14.62 4.13
N PHE A 139 -4.97 13.83 4.72
CA PHE A 139 -5.24 12.49 5.23
C PHE A 139 -5.42 12.42 6.75
N LEU A 140 -5.11 13.49 7.49
CA LEU A 140 -5.32 13.56 8.95
C LEU A 140 -6.74 13.17 9.40
N PRO A 141 -7.84 13.59 8.73
CA PRO A 141 -9.19 13.23 9.16
C PRO A 141 -9.51 11.72 9.11
N PHE A 142 -8.72 10.95 8.35
CA PHE A 142 -8.90 9.50 8.19
C PHE A 142 -7.94 8.70 9.07
N CYS A 143 -7.05 9.37 9.80
CA CYS A 143 -6.05 8.71 10.63
C CYS A 143 -6.67 8.15 11.91
N SER A 144 -6.54 6.85 12.11
CA SER A 144 -6.93 6.13 13.31
C SER A 144 -5.69 5.47 13.91
N LEU A 145 -5.10 6.08 14.93
CA LEU A 145 -3.85 5.57 15.48
C LEU A 145 -4.09 4.32 16.33
N LEU A 146 -3.40 3.24 15.98
CA LEU A 146 -3.48 2.00 16.73
C LEU A 146 -2.88 2.20 18.13
N PRO A 147 -3.48 1.62 19.19
CA PRO A 147 -2.92 1.72 20.53
C PRO A 147 -1.50 1.14 20.54
N VAL A 148 -0.56 1.86 21.14
CA VAL A 148 0.81 1.36 21.35
C VAL A 148 0.73 0.19 22.33
N VAL A 149 0.71 -1.03 21.81
CA VAL A 149 0.78 -2.22 22.65
C VAL A 149 2.26 -2.45 22.94
N SER A 150 2.68 -2.14 24.17
CA SER A 150 4.04 -2.40 24.62
C SER A 150 4.29 -3.91 24.57
N SER A 151 5.16 -4.36 23.66
CA SER A 151 5.71 -5.72 23.62
C SER A 151 6.79 -5.91 24.67
#